data_AF-A0A553HK33-F1
#
_entry.id   AF-A0A553HK33-F1
#
_cell.length_a   1.000
_cell.length_b   1.000
_cell.length_c   1.000
_cell.angle_alpha   90.00
_cell.angle_beta   90.00
_cell.angle_gamma   90.00
#
_symmetry.space_group_name_H-M   'P 1'
#
loop_
_entity.id
_entity.type
_entity.pdbx_description
1 polymer ?
#
loop_
_entity_poly.entity_id
_entity_poly.type
_entity_poly.pdbx_seq_one_letter_code
_entity_poly.pdbx_strand_id
1 'polypeptide(L)'
;MGIKTWAVTSKVLRRLSRDQSKLKIMEDHGVTASTSDLSGRAKAAAARRRIEKLPLAVQILDDPNSVDQQLRCPLFAKLPAELRELIWEYTLTGYEDLGALYPLDKSYARPGQAAPLRIAVELLLTCRAIYLEAFLVPFQINPMVLFDGHPDVVPPDNPLQCTPSNLRLCRKLRPWQFANITSVDMSVQQFQLEGGSIERVSRLSGNKGRHEGHEAKGFTLAGYASFSPFKEARTPACDIPLRPGAAETRAALIRSIFIGKKITHLTLRMSRTDWWAWTSCPQAGADDPHEALRLEPMINVTDRRETSTAMLEGYEARKQGRQPDFNLDEFEKQGRWGMQFAEYWPDLQTLELVLETHVKKESQLDSVVKCAKLWTFPLNDGRQLEWNGKEESSVRWRGANEYGYDSELGMSWINDQPDAYDSHNTPPTEWRPAADNKDNLGPAQEFVMKSLIFTRRRSVDAAVSMDI
;
A
#
# COMPACT_ATOMS: atom_id res chain seq x y z
N MET A 1 -11.35 -10.37 -3.12
CA MET A 1 -11.48 -11.77 -3.59
C MET A 1 -10.22 -12.60 -3.23
N GLY A 2 -9.84 -12.63 -1.94
CA GLY A 2 -8.57 -13.21 -1.41
C GLY A 2 -8.70 -14.53 -0.65
N ILE A 3 -9.87 -15.18 -0.70
CA ILE A 3 -10.28 -16.28 0.20
C ILE A 3 -9.49 -17.59 -0.04
N LYS A 4 -8.90 -17.79 -1.22
CA LYS A 4 -8.35 -19.11 -1.60
C LYS A 4 -6.96 -19.41 -1.02
N THR A 5 -6.11 -18.42 -0.80
CA THR A 5 -4.77 -18.62 -0.21
C THR A 5 -4.78 -18.66 1.31
N TRP A 6 -5.70 -17.92 1.95
CA TRP A 6 -5.92 -17.99 3.41
C TRP A 6 -6.46 -19.35 3.86
N ALA A 7 -7.25 -20.00 3.01
CA ALA A 7 -7.71 -21.37 3.23
C ALA A 7 -6.57 -22.38 3.40
N VAL A 8 -5.36 -22.12 2.87
CA VAL A 8 -4.21 -23.04 3.02
C VAL A 8 -3.58 -22.91 4.40
N THR A 9 -3.27 -21.70 4.88
CA THR A 9 -2.73 -21.46 6.23
C THR A 9 -3.76 -21.81 7.31
N SER A 10 -5.04 -21.46 7.11
CA SER A 10 -6.13 -21.82 8.01
C SER A 10 -6.42 -23.33 8.01
N LYS A 11 -6.39 -24.04 6.88
CA LYS A 11 -6.53 -25.51 6.85
C LYS A 11 -5.33 -26.22 7.46
N VAL A 12 -4.13 -25.69 7.27
CA VAL A 12 -2.90 -26.18 7.89
C VAL A 12 -3.00 -26.08 9.42
N LEU A 13 -3.40 -24.92 9.95
CA LEU A 13 -3.63 -24.72 11.38
C LEU A 13 -4.79 -25.59 11.91
N ARG A 14 -5.87 -25.75 11.14
CA ARG A 14 -7.02 -26.63 11.48
C ARG A 14 -6.67 -28.12 11.49
N ARG A 15 -5.80 -28.60 10.58
CA ARG A 15 -5.33 -29.99 10.55
C ARG A 15 -4.45 -30.31 11.76
N LEU A 16 -3.55 -29.40 12.13
CA LEU A 16 -2.72 -29.52 13.33
C LEU A 16 -3.56 -29.59 14.62
N SER A 17 -4.67 -28.85 14.69
CA SER A 17 -5.61 -28.92 15.82
C SER A 17 -6.40 -30.24 15.88
N ARG A 18 -6.70 -30.87 14.73
CA ARG A 18 -7.49 -32.10 14.65
C ARG A 18 -6.69 -33.37 14.97
N ASP A 19 -5.40 -33.40 14.66
CA ASP A 19 -4.52 -34.54 14.97
C ASP A 19 -4.18 -34.66 16.48
N GLN A 20 -4.40 -33.59 17.26
CA GLN A 20 -4.14 -33.54 18.70
C GLN A 20 -5.12 -34.36 19.56
N SER A 21 -6.33 -34.65 19.08
CA SER A 21 -7.33 -35.40 19.87
C SER A 21 -7.05 -36.90 19.96
N LYS A 22 -6.05 -37.42 19.22
CA LYS A 22 -5.80 -38.86 19.11
C LYS A 22 -4.62 -39.41 19.91
N LEU A 23 -3.76 -38.59 20.50
CA LEU A 23 -2.44 -39.07 20.97
C LEU A 23 -2.06 -38.54 22.34
N LYS A 24 -2.45 -39.30 23.35
CA LYS A 24 -1.91 -39.26 24.70
C LYS A 24 -1.51 -40.69 25.01
N ILE A 25 -0.22 -40.98 25.18
CA ILE A 25 0.42 -42.12 25.91
C ILE A 25 1.87 -42.34 25.37
N MET A 26 2.83 -42.39 26.30
CA MET A 26 4.24 -42.85 26.21
C MET A 26 5.23 -41.99 25.40
N GLU A 27 6.48 -41.74 25.81
CA GLU A 27 7.27 -42.07 27.01
C GLU A 27 8.52 -41.15 27.00
N ASP A 28 9.21 -41.11 28.14
CA ASP A 28 10.40 -40.32 28.46
C ASP A 28 11.66 -41.21 28.37
N HIS A 29 12.82 -40.56 28.25
CA HIS A 29 14.20 -40.97 28.64
C HIS A 29 15.28 -40.69 27.59
N GLY A 30 16.33 -40.03 28.08
CA GLY A 30 17.34 -39.32 27.29
C GLY A 30 18.66 -40.05 27.13
N VAL A 31 19.57 -39.42 26.38
CA VAL A 31 20.98 -39.82 26.27
C VAL A 31 21.89 -38.59 26.10
N THR A 32 23.06 -38.75 26.71
CA THR A 32 24.21 -37.88 26.99
C THR A 32 24.97 -37.27 25.81
N ALA A 33 25.53 -36.07 26.03
CA ALA A 33 26.30 -35.28 25.08
C ALA A 33 27.81 -35.61 25.09
N SER A 34 28.45 -35.53 23.91
CA SER A 34 29.91 -35.50 23.75
C SER A 34 30.35 -34.46 22.72
N THR A 35 31.58 -34.00 22.92
CA THR A 35 32.23 -32.74 22.56
C THR A 35 32.73 -32.64 21.10
N SER A 36 32.32 -31.60 20.37
CA SER A 36 33.05 -31.07 19.19
C SER A 36 32.74 -29.58 18.90
N ASP A 37 33.41 -28.69 19.64
CA ASP A 37 32.87 -27.36 19.99
C ASP A 37 33.38 -26.14 19.18
N LEU A 38 33.85 -26.31 17.94
CA LEU A 38 34.24 -25.16 17.08
C LEU A 38 33.46 -25.07 15.76
N SER A 39 33.28 -26.19 15.05
CA SER A 39 32.31 -26.29 13.94
C SER A 39 30.87 -26.17 14.45
N GLY A 40 30.63 -26.72 15.65
CA GLY A 40 29.36 -26.61 16.37
C GLY A 40 28.98 -25.17 16.70
N ARG A 41 29.92 -24.30 17.10
CA ARG A 41 29.64 -22.89 17.41
C ARG A 41 29.28 -22.07 16.18
N ALA A 42 29.95 -22.27 15.04
CA ALA A 42 29.61 -21.60 13.79
C ALA A 42 28.26 -22.09 13.21
N LYS A 43 28.01 -23.40 13.25
CA LYS A 43 26.71 -23.98 12.87
C LYS A 43 25.59 -23.60 13.83
N ALA A 44 25.85 -23.55 15.14
CA ALA A 44 24.89 -23.12 16.15
C ALA A 44 24.63 -21.60 16.07
N ALA A 45 25.63 -20.78 15.74
CA ALA A 45 25.42 -19.35 15.47
C ALA A 45 24.63 -19.13 14.17
N ALA A 46 24.89 -19.92 13.12
CA ALA A 46 24.11 -19.88 11.88
C ALA A 46 22.68 -20.42 12.08
N ALA A 47 22.50 -21.46 12.90
CA ALA A 47 21.21 -22.01 13.29
C ALA A 47 20.43 -21.03 14.19
N ARG A 48 21.09 -20.40 15.18
CA ARG A 48 20.51 -19.32 16.00
C ARG A 48 20.12 -18.11 15.14
N ARG A 49 20.97 -17.67 14.19
CA ARG A 49 20.62 -16.63 13.21
C ARG A 49 19.49 -17.05 12.26
N ARG A 50 19.28 -18.35 12.02
CA ARG A 50 18.12 -18.85 11.25
C ARG A 50 16.85 -18.89 12.12
N ILE A 51 16.95 -19.27 13.39
CA ILE A 51 15.85 -19.28 14.35
C ILE A 51 15.39 -17.85 14.67
N GLU A 52 16.31 -16.89 14.83
CA GLU A 52 16.01 -15.45 14.98
C GLU A 52 15.32 -14.81 13.78
N LYS A 53 15.35 -15.47 12.61
CA LYS A 53 14.68 -15.00 11.39
C LYS A 53 13.29 -15.58 11.20
N LEU A 54 12.95 -16.65 11.92
CA LEU A 54 11.61 -17.25 11.86
C LEU A 54 10.66 -16.46 12.77
N PRO A 55 9.38 -16.29 12.39
CA PRO A 55 8.40 -15.68 13.27
C PRO A 55 8.18 -16.55 14.51
N LEU A 56 7.85 -15.90 15.63
CA LEU A 56 7.46 -16.57 16.87
C LEU A 56 6.34 -17.60 16.66
N ALA A 57 5.47 -17.40 15.65
CA ALA A 57 4.40 -18.32 15.31
C ALA A 57 4.91 -19.72 14.98
N VAL A 58 6.04 -19.81 14.26
CA VAL A 58 6.66 -21.10 13.94
C VAL A 58 7.19 -21.77 15.21
N GLN A 59 7.75 -21.01 16.14
CA GLN A 59 8.26 -21.53 17.40
C GLN A 59 7.13 -22.02 18.33
N ILE A 60 6.01 -21.29 18.38
CA ILE A 60 4.83 -21.70 19.15
C ILE A 60 4.26 -23.01 18.58
N LEU A 61 4.26 -23.17 17.26
CA LEU A 61 3.77 -24.40 16.61
C LEU A 61 4.69 -25.61 16.82
N ASP A 62 5.96 -25.39 17.19
CA ASP A 62 6.89 -26.47 17.52
C ASP A 62 6.56 -27.11 18.88
N ASP A 63 5.83 -26.41 19.76
CA ASP A 63 5.25 -26.95 21.00
C ASP A 63 3.73 -26.70 21.04
N PRO A 64 2.92 -27.55 20.39
CA PRO A 64 1.48 -27.33 20.29
C PRO A 64 0.75 -27.41 21.64
N ASN A 65 1.31 -28.14 22.62
CA ASN A 65 0.73 -28.24 23.97
C ASN A 65 0.86 -26.92 24.74
N SER A 66 1.73 -26.03 24.28
CA SER A 66 1.88 -24.68 24.83
C SER A 66 0.72 -23.75 24.47
N VAL A 67 -0.17 -24.15 23.55
CA VAL A 67 -1.29 -23.31 23.07
C VAL A 67 -2.60 -23.75 23.72
N ASP A 68 -3.08 -22.94 24.65
CA ASP A 68 -4.46 -23.06 25.14
C ASP A 68 -5.43 -22.61 24.04
N GLN A 69 -6.37 -23.50 23.67
CA GLN A 69 -7.41 -23.23 22.64
C GLN A 69 -8.45 -22.20 23.08
N GLN A 70 -8.41 -21.73 24.33
CA GLN A 70 -9.30 -20.69 24.87
C GLN A 70 -10.78 -21.08 24.79
N LEU A 71 -11.14 -22.36 24.92
CA LEU A 71 -12.53 -22.85 24.82
C LEU A 71 -13.46 -22.31 25.92
N ARG A 72 -12.91 -21.67 26.96
CA ARG A 72 -13.68 -20.97 28.01
C ARG A 72 -13.95 -19.51 27.66
N CYS A 73 -13.26 -18.96 26.66
CA CYS A 73 -13.46 -17.60 26.16
C CYS A 73 -14.60 -17.60 25.14
N PRO A 74 -15.64 -16.75 25.28
CA PRO A 74 -16.71 -16.65 24.28
C PRO A 74 -16.22 -16.35 22.86
N LEU A 75 -15.09 -15.64 22.72
CA LEU A 75 -14.46 -15.32 21.45
C LEU A 75 -14.09 -16.59 20.65
N PHE A 76 -13.54 -17.60 21.31
CA PHE A 76 -13.14 -18.87 20.67
C PHE A 76 -14.23 -19.94 20.76
N ALA A 77 -15.06 -19.92 21.80
CA ALA A 77 -16.09 -20.92 22.05
C ALA A 77 -17.37 -20.69 21.22
N LYS A 78 -17.73 -19.44 20.94
CA LYS A 78 -19.00 -19.07 20.29
C LYS A 78 -18.82 -18.49 18.90
N LEU A 79 -17.77 -17.71 18.64
CA LEU A 79 -17.58 -17.12 17.32
C LEU A 79 -16.86 -18.10 16.39
N PRO A 80 -17.33 -18.25 15.14
CA PRO A 80 -16.59 -18.96 14.11
C PRO A 80 -15.34 -18.17 13.71
N ALA A 81 -14.39 -18.86 13.08
CA ALA A 81 -13.09 -18.27 12.71
C ALA A 81 -13.24 -17.07 11.77
N GLU A 82 -14.25 -17.09 10.90
CA GLU A 82 -14.55 -16.04 9.94
C GLU A 82 -14.95 -14.73 10.63
N LEU A 83 -15.71 -14.79 11.74
CA LEU A 83 -16.03 -13.59 12.51
C LEU A 83 -14.85 -13.10 13.34
N ARG A 84 -14.01 -14.01 13.84
CA ARG A 84 -12.75 -13.63 14.49
C ARG A 84 -11.81 -12.93 13.52
N GLU A 85 -11.72 -13.41 12.28
CA GLU A 85 -10.93 -12.78 11.22
C GLU A 85 -11.35 -11.33 10.99
N LEU A 86 -12.66 -11.05 10.89
CA LEU A 86 -13.16 -9.67 10.79
C LEU A 86 -12.77 -8.82 12.00
N ILE A 87 -12.81 -9.38 13.21
CA ILE A 87 -12.35 -8.69 14.43
C ILE A 87 -10.85 -8.40 14.35
N TRP A 88 -10.03 -9.36 13.90
CA TRP A 88 -8.59 -9.21 13.72
C TRP A 88 -8.29 -8.13 12.68
N GLU A 89 -8.97 -8.14 11.54
CA GLU A 89 -8.81 -7.14 10.49
C GLU A 89 -9.17 -5.73 11.00
N TYR A 90 -10.34 -5.57 11.62
CA TYR A 90 -10.76 -4.27 12.15
C TYR A 90 -9.81 -3.75 13.23
N THR A 91 -9.39 -4.61 14.17
CA THR A 91 -8.51 -4.20 15.28
C THR A 91 -7.10 -3.88 14.81
N LEU A 92 -6.60 -4.59 13.80
CA LEU A 92 -5.22 -4.46 13.31
C LEU A 92 -5.11 -3.52 12.10
N THR A 93 -6.21 -2.91 11.66
CA THR A 93 -6.20 -1.85 10.65
C THR A 93 -5.57 -0.59 11.29
N GLY A 94 -4.70 0.07 10.54
CA GLY A 94 -4.05 1.30 10.95
C GLY A 94 -5.07 2.44 11.10
N TYR A 95 -4.95 3.19 12.17
CA TYR A 95 -5.78 4.36 12.46
C TYR A 95 -4.90 5.53 12.90
N GLU A 96 -5.39 6.75 12.77
CA GLU A 96 -4.66 7.95 13.17
C GLU A 96 -4.56 8.05 14.69
N ASP A 97 -3.36 8.24 15.23
CA ASP A 97 -3.17 8.50 16.66
C ASP A 97 -3.58 9.94 17.00
N LEU A 98 -4.84 10.14 17.38
CA LEU A 98 -5.37 11.46 17.74
C LEU A 98 -4.68 12.09 18.96
N GLY A 99 -3.89 11.34 19.73
CA GLY A 99 -3.04 11.87 20.79
C GLY A 99 -1.76 12.55 20.28
N ALA A 100 -1.41 12.35 19.00
CA ALA A 100 -0.19 12.83 18.36
C ALA A 100 -0.48 13.53 17.02
N LEU A 101 -1.44 14.45 17.01
CA LEU A 101 -1.80 15.20 15.80
C LEU A 101 -0.61 16.01 15.26
N TYR A 102 -0.42 15.95 13.95
CA TYR A 102 0.53 16.83 13.27
C TYR A 102 0.08 18.30 13.36
N PRO A 103 1.02 19.26 13.37
CA PRO A 103 0.66 20.67 13.26
C PRO A 103 -0.14 20.95 11.98
N LEU A 104 -1.17 21.81 12.08
CA LEU A 104 -2.11 22.10 10.99
C LEU A 104 -1.45 22.80 9.79
N ASP A 105 -0.41 23.60 10.05
CA ASP A 105 0.36 24.40 9.08
C ASP A 105 1.32 23.56 8.22
N LYS A 106 1.37 22.24 8.43
CA LYS A 106 2.22 21.33 7.66
C LYS A 106 1.49 20.82 6.42
N SER A 107 2.20 20.81 5.30
CA SER A 107 1.68 20.40 3.98
C SER A 107 1.07 19.00 4.01
N TYR A 108 1.69 18.08 4.75
CA TYR A 108 1.25 16.70 4.88
C TYR A 108 0.06 16.48 5.82
N ALA A 109 -0.35 17.48 6.62
CA ALA A 109 -1.51 17.38 7.50
C ALA A 109 -2.80 17.57 6.69
N ARG A 110 -3.57 16.48 6.52
CA ARG A 110 -4.82 16.42 5.74
C ARG A 110 -5.72 15.28 6.22
N PRO A 111 -7.01 15.23 5.84
CA PRO A 111 -7.88 14.10 6.16
C PRO A 111 -7.26 12.75 5.75
N GLY A 112 -7.26 11.78 6.67
CA GLY A 112 -6.61 10.48 6.47
C GLY A 112 -5.09 10.49 6.65
N GLN A 113 -4.50 11.65 6.96
CA GLN A 113 -3.09 11.81 7.35
C GLN A 113 -2.96 12.89 8.44
N ALA A 114 -3.83 12.86 9.45
CA ALA A 114 -3.87 13.79 10.57
C ALA A 114 -2.73 13.59 11.56
N ALA A 115 -2.27 12.36 11.70
CA ALA A 115 -1.36 11.92 12.73
C ALA A 115 -0.58 10.70 12.24
N PRO A 116 0.46 10.26 12.98
CA PRO A 116 1.07 8.97 12.74
C PRO A 116 0.03 7.85 12.82
N LEU A 117 0.15 6.85 11.95
CA LEU A 117 -0.72 5.69 12.03
C LEU A 117 -0.30 4.79 13.18
N ARG A 118 -1.27 4.31 13.94
CA ARG A 118 -1.11 3.32 14.99
C ARG A 118 -1.88 2.05 14.62
N ILE A 119 -1.33 0.92 15.03
CA ILE A 119 -1.98 -0.40 14.92
C ILE A 119 -2.10 -0.94 16.34
N ALA A 120 -3.27 -1.48 16.72
CA ALA A 120 -3.50 -2.04 18.05
C ALA A 120 -2.85 -3.43 18.22
N VAL A 121 -1.52 -3.47 18.18
CA VAL A 121 -0.70 -4.69 18.29
C VAL A 121 -0.80 -5.37 19.65
N GLU A 122 -1.35 -4.70 20.66
CA GLU A 122 -1.67 -5.24 21.99
C GLU A 122 -2.58 -6.46 21.89
N LEU A 123 -3.44 -6.53 20.85
CA LEU A 123 -4.23 -7.70 20.54
C LEU A 123 -3.34 -8.95 20.33
N LEU A 124 -2.24 -8.81 19.59
CA LEU A 124 -1.31 -9.91 19.30
C LEU A 124 -0.57 -10.39 20.57
N LEU A 125 -0.52 -9.57 21.61
CA LEU A 125 0.11 -9.90 22.89
C LEU A 125 -0.85 -10.56 23.88
N THR A 126 -2.13 -10.67 23.55
CA THR A 126 -3.17 -11.17 24.48
C THR A 126 -2.99 -12.66 24.79
N CYS A 127 -2.87 -13.51 23.77
CA CYS A 127 -2.58 -14.93 23.95
C CYS A 127 -2.01 -15.59 22.68
N ARG A 128 -1.43 -16.79 22.83
CA ARG A 128 -0.85 -17.57 21.73
C ARG A 128 -1.87 -17.92 20.64
N ALA A 129 -3.12 -18.22 21.00
CA ALA A 129 -4.17 -18.55 20.03
C ALA A 129 -4.47 -17.37 19.09
N ILE A 130 -4.63 -16.16 19.65
CA ILE A 130 -4.81 -14.93 18.86
C ILE A 130 -3.59 -14.65 18.00
N TYR A 131 -2.39 -14.74 18.57
CA TYR A 131 -1.16 -14.52 17.82
C TYR A 131 -1.05 -15.46 16.60
N LEU A 132 -1.35 -16.75 16.76
CA LEU A 132 -1.30 -17.71 15.65
C LEU A 132 -2.33 -17.44 14.55
N GLU A 133 -3.53 -16.94 14.89
CA GLU A 133 -4.54 -16.56 13.90
C GLU A 133 -4.21 -15.22 13.20
N ALA A 134 -3.54 -14.28 13.89
CA ALA A 134 -3.49 -12.88 13.47
C ALA A 134 -2.09 -12.28 13.18
N PHE A 135 -0.96 -12.96 13.47
CA PHE A 135 0.37 -12.34 13.39
C PHE A 135 0.77 -11.77 12.01
N LEU A 136 0.16 -12.24 10.92
CA LEU A 136 0.40 -11.72 9.56
C LEU A 136 -0.59 -10.62 9.16
N VAL A 137 -1.73 -10.52 9.83
CA VAL A 137 -2.82 -9.60 9.49
C VAL A 137 -2.34 -8.16 9.38
N PRO A 138 -1.51 -7.61 10.30
CA PRO A 138 -1.05 -6.21 10.19
C PRO A 138 -0.33 -5.90 8.88
N PHE A 139 0.38 -6.87 8.29
CA PHE A 139 1.09 -6.67 7.02
C PHE A 139 0.17 -6.88 5.81
N GLN A 140 -0.92 -7.62 5.97
CA GLN A 140 -1.81 -7.99 4.87
C GLN A 140 -2.90 -6.96 4.58
N ILE A 141 -3.27 -6.15 5.59
CA ILE A 141 -4.35 -5.16 5.47
C ILE A 141 -3.84 -3.73 5.44
N ASN A 142 -2.67 -3.47 6.04
CA ASN A 142 -2.09 -2.13 6.05
C ASN A 142 -1.14 -1.97 4.86
N PRO A 143 -1.31 -0.91 4.05
CA PRO A 143 -0.45 -0.66 2.91
C PRO A 143 0.96 -0.29 3.36
N MET A 144 1.93 -0.63 2.50
CA MET A 144 3.23 0.03 2.56
C MET A 144 3.08 1.45 2.03
N VAL A 145 3.46 2.44 2.82
CA VAL A 145 3.31 3.86 2.45
C VAL A 145 4.60 4.37 1.82
N LEU A 146 4.50 4.89 0.60
CA LEU A 146 5.62 5.40 -0.18
C LEU A 146 5.43 6.88 -0.50
N PHE A 147 6.49 7.69 -0.34
CA PHE A 147 6.49 9.09 -0.75
C PHE A 147 7.57 9.30 -1.81
N ASP A 148 7.14 9.60 -3.04
CA ASP A 148 8.04 9.95 -4.15
C ASP A 148 7.84 11.44 -4.50
N GLY A 149 8.46 12.29 -3.67
CA GLY A 149 8.31 13.74 -3.72
C GLY A 149 9.28 14.45 -2.76
N HIS A 150 9.04 15.74 -2.50
CA HIS A 150 9.89 16.54 -1.62
C HIS A 150 9.95 15.98 -0.19
N PRO A 151 11.11 15.93 0.49
CA PRO A 151 11.21 15.41 1.85
C PRO A 151 10.29 16.13 2.86
N ASP A 152 9.98 17.40 2.65
CA ASP A 152 9.17 18.20 3.59
C ASP A 152 7.67 17.89 3.54
N VAL A 153 7.21 17.19 2.49
CA VAL A 153 5.81 16.71 2.40
C VAL A 153 5.65 15.30 2.98
N VAL A 154 6.71 14.76 3.59
CA VAL A 154 6.71 13.42 4.19
C VAL A 154 6.36 13.55 5.66
N PRO A 155 5.22 12.99 6.12
CA PRO A 155 4.85 13.02 7.52
C PRO A 155 5.88 12.24 8.37
N PRO A 156 6.19 12.67 9.59
CA PRO A 156 7.09 11.93 10.46
C PRO A 156 6.42 10.68 11.06
N ASP A 157 7.24 9.76 11.56
CA ASP A 157 6.83 8.67 12.49
C ASP A 157 5.75 7.66 12.02
N ASN A 158 5.40 7.60 10.74
CA ASN A 158 4.43 6.62 10.24
C ASN A 158 5.07 5.21 10.08
N PRO A 159 4.48 4.15 10.65
CA PRO A 159 4.93 2.78 10.41
C PRO A 159 4.84 2.40 8.92
N LEU A 160 5.76 1.56 8.47
CA LEU A 160 5.90 1.11 7.07
C LEU A 160 6.11 2.23 6.02
N GLN A 161 6.43 3.45 6.46
CA GLN A 161 6.75 4.55 5.57
C GLN A 161 8.16 4.43 5.00
N CYS A 162 8.26 4.57 3.68
CA CYS A 162 9.52 4.54 2.97
C CYS A 162 9.57 5.66 1.92
N THR A 163 10.72 6.30 1.79
CA THR A 163 10.99 7.24 0.70
C THR A 163 12.14 6.70 -0.15
N PRO A 164 12.27 7.08 -1.44
CA PRO A 164 13.41 6.69 -2.25
C PRO A 164 14.76 6.99 -1.57
N SER A 165 14.81 8.10 -0.82
CA SER A 165 16.01 8.57 -0.09
C SER A 165 16.17 7.96 1.31
N ASN A 166 15.09 7.45 1.91
CA ASN A 166 15.09 6.93 3.28
C ASN A 166 14.23 5.65 3.40
N LEU A 167 14.91 4.52 3.22
CA LEU A 167 14.33 3.18 3.34
C LEU A 167 14.49 2.58 4.74
N ARG A 168 14.91 3.38 5.73
CA ARG A 168 15.32 2.88 7.05
C ARG A 168 14.21 2.10 7.75
N LEU A 169 12.94 2.43 7.52
CA LEU A 169 11.83 1.73 8.18
C LEU A 169 11.45 0.41 7.50
N CYS A 170 11.36 0.36 6.16
CA CYS A 170 11.22 -0.89 5.40
C CYS A 170 12.35 -1.88 5.72
N ARG A 171 13.57 -1.39 5.95
CA ARG A 171 14.74 -2.21 6.35
C ARG A 171 14.60 -2.84 7.75
N LYS A 172 13.73 -2.32 8.62
CA LYS A 172 13.44 -2.94 9.92
C LYS A 172 12.55 -4.18 9.80
N LEU A 173 11.83 -4.33 8.68
CA LEU A 173 10.96 -5.48 8.46
C LEU A 173 11.78 -6.76 8.26
N ARG A 174 11.34 -7.81 8.94
CA ARG A 174 11.81 -9.16 8.66
C ARG A 174 11.30 -9.58 7.28
N PRO A 175 12.03 -10.46 6.55
CA PRO A 175 11.63 -10.84 5.20
C PRO A 175 10.21 -11.44 5.11
N TRP A 176 9.77 -12.20 6.12
CA TRP A 176 8.40 -12.73 6.16
C TRP A 176 7.34 -11.64 6.37
N GLN A 177 7.65 -10.57 7.10
CA GLN A 177 6.72 -9.44 7.28
C GLN A 177 6.54 -8.73 5.95
N PHE A 178 7.66 -8.40 5.30
CA PHE A 178 7.66 -7.76 3.99
C PHE A 178 6.99 -8.63 2.91
N ALA A 179 7.25 -9.93 2.90
CA ALA A 179 6.61 -10.87 1.97
C ALA A 179 5.09 -10.84 2.06
N ASN A 180 4.52 -10.53 3.22
CA ASN A 180 3.07 -10.58 3.44
C ASN A 180 2.32 -9.28 3.11
N ILE A 181 3.02 -8.23 2.67
CA ILE A 181 2.41 -6.99 2.17
C ILE A 181 1.70 -7.25 0.84
N THR A 182 0.48 -6.72 0.69
CA THR A 182 -0.42 -6.94 -0.47
C THR A 182 -0.93 -5.64 -1.10
N SER A 183 -0.67 -4.50 -0.46
CA SER A 183 -1.12 -3.17 -0.89
C SER A 183 -0.02 -2.12 -0.74
N VAL A 184 -0.07 -1.11 -1.60
CA VAL A 184 0.84 0.05 -1.59
C VAL A 184 -0.01 1.31 -1.64
N ASP A 185 0.33 2.30 -0.81
CA ASP A 185 -0.22 3.66 -0.88
C ASP A 185 0.94 4.60 -1.18
N MET A 186 0.93 5.26 -2.34
CA MET A 186 1.98 6.18 -2.75
C MET A 186 1.46 7.61 -2.87
N SER A 187 2.13 8.55 -2.22
CA SER A 187 2.01 9.98 -2.52
C SER A 187 3.12 10.37 -3.50
N VAL A 188 2.76 11.05 -4.58
CA VAL A 188 3.68 11.31 -5.70
C VAL A 188 3.47 12.70 -6.29
N GLN A 189 4.56 13.40 -6.58
CA GLN A 189 4.52 14.64 -7.37
C GLN A 189 4.29 14.32 -8.85
N GLN A 190 3.52 15.15 -9.55
CA GLN A 190 3.20 14.96 -10.96
C GLN A 190 4.44 14.75 -11.83
N PHE A 191 5.45 15.60 -11.64
CA PHE A 191 6.78 15.47 -12.24
C PHE A 191 7.37 14.08 -12.05
N GLN A 192 7.33 13.55 -10.83
CA GLN A 192 7.88 12.24 -10.52
C GLN A 192 7.04 11.13 -11.15
N LEU A 193 5.72 11.27 -11.17
CA LEU A 193 4.80 10.30 -11.76
C LEU A 193 5.08 10.14 -13.25
N GLU A 194 5.09 11.26 -13.97
CA GLU A 194 5.43 11.34 -15.40
C GLU A 194 6.90 10.97 -15.66
N GLY A 195 7.76 11.08 -14.63
CA GLY A 195 9.18 10.73 -14.64
C GLY A 195 9.50 9.30 -14.22
N GLY A 196 8.52 8.38 -14.23
CA GLY A 196 8.75 6.95 -13.99
C GLY A 196 8.61 6.46 -12.55
N SER A 197 7.82 7.15 -11.71
CA SER A 197 7.55 6.68 -10.34
C SER A 197 6.91 5.30 -10.30
N ILE A 198 6.05 4.94 -11.27
CA ILE A 198 5.35 3.65 -11.29
C ILE A 198 6.34 2.48 -11.34
N GLU A 199 7.39 2.58 -12.17
CA GLU A 199 8.51 1.66 -12.21
C GLU A 199 9.30 1.66 -10.89
N ARG A 200 9.73 2.84 -10.42
CA ARG A 200 10.58 2.94 -9.22
C ARG A 200 9.91 2.34 -7.99
N VAL A 201 8.65 2.70 -7.76
CA VAL A 201 7.83 2.20 -6.64
C VAL A 201 7.64 0.69 -6.77
N SER A 202 7.41 0.16 -7.97
CA SER A 202 7.34 -1.29 -8.21
C SER A 202 8.63 -2.04 -7.84
N ARG A 203 9.79 -1.45 -8.09
CA ARG A 203 11.09 -2.01 -7.69
C ARG A 203 11.29 -1.97 -6.17
N LEU A 204 10.79 -0.92 -5.51
CA LEU A 204 10.83 -0.79 -4.05
C LEU A 204 9.90 -1.80 -3.37
N SER A 205 8.71 -2.07 -3.92
CA SER A 205 7.80 -3.10 -3.41
C SER A 205 8.18 -4.51 -3.86
N GLY A 206 8.97 -4.65 -4.92
CA GLY A 206 9.47 -5.91 -5.48
C GLY A 206 8.39 -6.72 -6.19
N ASN A 207 7.53 -6.05 -6.97
CA ASN A 207 6.37 -6.67 -7.62
C ASN A 207 6.75 -7.83 -8.53
N LYS A 208 7.82 -7.70 -9.32
CA LYS A 208 8.28 -8.77 -10.22
C LYS A 208 8.58 -10.08 -9.47
N GLY A 209 9.33 -10.00 -8.37
CA GLY A 209 9.62 -11.17 -7.56
C GLY A 209 8.38 -11.78 -6.90
N ARG A 210 7.44 -10.94 -6.45
CA ARG A 210 6.15 -11.40 -5.91
C ARG A 210 5.29 -12.10 -6.97
N HIS A 211 5.28 -11.56 -8.18
CA HIS A 211 4.58 -12.14 -9.32
C HIS A 211 5.09 -13.54 -9.67
N GLU A 212 6.43 -13.69 -9.66
CA GLU A 212 7.14 -14.95 -9.90
C GLU A 212 7.03 -15.96 -8.73
N GLY A 213 6.42 -15.56 -7.60
CA GLY A 213 6.29 -16.42 -6.41
C GLY A 213 7.62 -16.65 -5.69
N HIS A 214 8.56 -15.71 -5.81
CA HIS A 214 9.88 -15.79 -5.20
C HIS A 214 9.85 -15.50 -3.69
N GLU A 215 10.88 -15.97 -2.99
CA GLU A 215 11.04 -15.72 -1.57
C GLU A 215 11.62 -14.33 -1.30
N ALA A 216 11.03 -13.61 -0.35
CA ALA A 216 11.57 -12.35 0.13
C ALA A 216 12.90 -12.58 0.86
N LYS A 217 13.91 -11.77 0.51
CA LYS A 217 15.22 -11.70 1.18
C LYS A 217 15.42 -10.38 1.93
N GLY A 218 14.42 -9.51 1.93
CA GLY A 218 14.47 -8.17 2.52
C GLY A 218 14.89 -7.13 1.47
N PHE A 219 15.79 -6.23 1.82
CA PHE A 219 16.25 -5.14 0.96
C PHE A 219 17.73 -5.25 0.64
N THR A 220 18.11 -4.88 -0.59
CA THR A 220 19.49 -4.77 -1.04
C THR A 220 20.19 -3.55 -0.41
N LEU A 221 21.53 -3.49 -0.52
CA LEU A 221 22.31 -2.31 -0.14
C LEU A 221 21.85 -1.05 -0.90
N ALA A 222 21.53 -1.21 -2.19
CA ALA A 222 20.97 -0.17 -3.05
C ALA A 222 19.53 0.22 -2.68
N GLY A 223 18.89 -0.51 -1.77
CA GLY A 223 17.57 -0.15 -1.27
C GLY A 223 16.38 -0.78 -1.99
N TYR A 224 16.60 -1.56 -3.04
CA TYR A 224 15.52 -2.29 -3.71
C TYR A 224 15.12 -3.54 -2.95
N ALA A 225 13.85 -3.92 -3.07
CA ALA A 225 13.37 -5.20 -2.55
C ALA A 225 14.10 -6.36 -3.25
N SER A 226 14.52 -7.33 -2.45
CA SER A 226 15.22 -8.52 -2.92
C SER A 226 14.31 -9.73 -2.82
N PHE A 227 14.10 -10.38 -3.96
CA PHE A 227 13.39 -11.64 -4.08
C PHE A 227 14.28 -12.62 -4.84
N SER A 228 14.26 -13.89 -4.45
CA SER A 228 15.01 -14.93 -5.16
C SER A 228 14.16 -16.18 -5.36
N PRO A 229 14.38 -16.93 -6.45
CA PRO A 229 13.79 -18.25 -6.62
C PRO A 229 14.00 -19.11 -5.37
N PHE A 230 12.97 -19.88 -5.04
CA PHE A 230 13.09 -20.89 -3.99
C PHE A 230 14.15 -21.90 -4.43
N LYS A 231 15.29 -21.93 -3.74
CA LYS A 231 16.21 -23.06 -3.85
C LYS A 231 15.69 -24.09 -2.87
N GLU A 232 15.24 -25.25 -3.36
CA GLU A 232 15.02 -26.43 -2.52
C GLU A 232 16.31 -26.68 -1.76
N ALA A 233 16.36 -26.21 -0.51
CA ALA A 233 17.46 -26.54 0.37
C ALA A 233 17.36 -28.04 0.58
N ARG A 234 18.33 -28.80 0.08
CA ARG A 234 18.57 -30.18 0.53
C ARG A 234 18.53 -30.14 2.04
N THR A 235 17.48 -30.71 2.62
CA THR A 235 17.25 -30.71 4.06
C THR A 235 18.51 -31.29 4.71
N PRO A 236 19.27 -30.52 5.50
CA PRO A 236 20.29 -31.14 6.33
C PRO A 236 19.52 -32.03 7.29
N ALA A 237 19.82 -33.33 7.27
CA ALA A 237 19.31 -34.28 8.25
C ALA A 237 19.56 -33.69 9.65
N CYS A 238 18.50 -33.17 10.26
CA CYS A 238 18.51 -32.72 11.64
C CYS A 238 17.60 -33.71 12.33
N ASP A 239 18.22 -34.64 13.05
CA ASP A 239 17.63 -35.82 13.68
C ASP A 239 16.74 -35.45 14.87
N ILE A 240 15.67 -34.69 14.61
CA ILE A 240 14.55 -34.54 15.53
C ILE A 240 13.36 -35.25 14.87
N PRO A 241 12.83 -36.33 15.46
CA PRO A 241 11.73 -37.08 14.88
C PRO A 241 10.43 -36.29 15.04
N LEU A 242 10.22 -35.25 14.23
CA LEU A 242 8.87 -34.78 13.98
C LEU A 242 8.13 -35.84 13.17
N ARG A 243 6.88 -36.13 13.56
CA ARG A 243 6.00 -36.98 12.76
C ARG A 243 5.93 -36.47 11.32
N PRO A 244 5.94 -37.34 10.30
CA PRO A 244 6.02 -36.95 8.89
C PRO A 244 5.01 -35.84 8.50
N GLY A 245 3.75 -35.94 8.96
CA GLY A 245 2.72 -34.94 8.65
C GLY A 245 2.88 -33.58 9.33
N ALA A 246 3.47 -33.52 10.53
CA ALA A 246 3.70 -32.26 11.25
C ALA A 246 4.92 -31.50 10.68
N ALA A 247 5.98 -32.24 10.31
CA ALA A 247 7.16 -31.69 9.67
C ALA A 247 6.83 -31.07 8.29
N GLU A 248 6.03 -31.76 7.48
CA GLU A 248 5.55 -31.27 6.19
C GLU A 248 4.70 -30.01 6.34
N THR A 249 3.80 -30.00 7.33
CA THR A 249 2.91 -28.86 7.59
C THR A 249 3.69 -27.62 8.04
N ARG A 250 4.70 -27.81 8.89
CA ARG A 250 5.63 -26.75 9.31
C ARG A 250 6.43 -26.20 8.14
N ALA A 251 7.01 -27.07 7.32
CA ALA A 251 7.78 -26.67 6.15
C ALA A 251 6.91 -25.89 5.15
N ALA A 252 5.67 -26.33 4.93
CA ALA A 252 4.70 -25.63 4.10
C ALA A 252 4.35 -24.24 4.65
N LEU A 253 4.16 -24.11 5.97
CA LEU A 253 3.93 -22.82 6.61
C LEU A 253 5.12 -21.89 6.39
N ILE A 254 6.34 -22.33 6.74
CA ILE A 254 7.56 -21.54 6.56
C ILE A 254 7.68 -21.11 5.10
N ARG A 255 7.51 -22.02 4.15
CA ARG A 255 7.54 -21.67 2.73
C ARG A 255 6.51 -20.59 2.40
N SER A 256 5.26 -20.75 2.86
CA SER A 256 4.16 -19.83 2.53
C SER A 256 4.38 -18.40 3.07
N ILE A 257 5.00 -18.24 4.24
CA ILE A 257 5.18 -16.92 4.86
C ILE A 257 6.36 -16.13 4.27
N PHE A 258 7.31 -16.80 3.62
CA PHE A 258 8.45 -16.14 2.97
C PHE A 258 8.22 -15.90 1.48
N ILE A 259 7.27 -16.60 0.84
CA ILE A 259 6.86 -16.31 -0.53
C ILE A 259 6.20 -14.92 -0.58
N GLY A 260 6.69 -14.07 -1.48
CA GLY A 260 6.14 -12.74 -1.71
C GLY A 260 4.68 -12.82 -2.15
N LYS A 261 3.76 -12.33 -1.32
CA LYS A 261 2.37 -12.12 -1.73
C LYS A 261 2.31 -11.04 -2.79
N LYS A 262 1.41 -11.25 -3.75
CA LYS A 262 1.14 -10.34 -4.86
C LYS A 262 0.62 -9.01 -4.34
N ILE A 263 1.10 -7.91 -4.92
CA ILE A 263 0.51 -6.59 -4.69
C ILE A 263 -0.73 -6.47 -5.58
N THR A 264 -1.87 -6.27 -4.94
CA THR A 264 -3.20 -6.33 -5.59
C THR A 264 -3.96 -5.01 -5.52
N HIS A 265 -3.50 -4.07 -4.69
CA HIS A 265 -4.11 -2.76 -4.50
C HIS A 265 -2.98 -1.71 -4.53
N LEU A 266 -3.18 -0.66 -5.30
CA LEU A 266 -2.32 0.53 -5.33
C LEU A 266 -3.21 1.74 -5.14
N THR A 267 -2.88 2.60 -4.18
CA THR A 267 -3.42 3.95 -4.09
C THR A 267 -2.36 4.92 -4.57
N LEU A 268 -2.71 5.79 -5.52
CA LEU A 268 -1.88 6.86 -6.06
C LEU A 268 -2.50 8.18 -5.61
N ARG A 269 -1.78 8.94 -4.79
CA ARG A 269 -2.23 10.21 -4.23
C ARG A 269 -1.41 11.37 -4.79
N MET A 270 -2.10 12.40 -5.24
CA MET A 270 -1.55 13.71 -5.55
C MET A 270 -2.28 14.76 -4.71
N SER A 271 -1.52 15.48 -3.90
CA SER A 271 -2.01 16.57 -3.06
C SER A 271 -1.90 17.93 -3.74
N ARG A 272 -2.40 18.98 -3.08
CA ARG A 272 -2.34 20.36 -3.58
C ARG A 272 -0.93 20.82 -3.97
N THR A 273 0.11 20.31 -3.30
CA THR A 273 1.52 20.65 -3.56
C THR A 273 2.20 19.73 -4.59
N ASP A 274 1.47 18.77 -5.15
CA ASP A 274 2.03 17.73 -6.03
C ASP A 274 1.83 18.01 -7.52
N TRP A 275 0.94 18.94 -7.88
CA TRP A 275 0.69 19.36 -9.27
C TRP A 275 1.87 20.12 -9.86
N TRP A 276 2.04 20.15 -11.18
CA TRP A 276 3.01 21.07 -11.80
C TRP A 276 2.71 22.55 -11.47
N ALA A 277 1.44 22.93 -11.48
CA ALA A 277 0.96 24.29 -11.22
C ALA A 277 0.73 24.58 -9.72
N TRP A 278 1.43 23.89 -8.82
CA TRP A 278 1.23 24.02 -7.38
C TRP A 278 1.73 25.36 -6.83
N THR A 279 2.70 25.99 -7.49
CA THR A 279 3.19 27.34 -7.14
C THR A 279 2.34 28.45 -7.74
N SER A 280 1.41 28.13 -8.65
CA SER A 280 0.50 29.12 -9.21
C SER A 280 -0.60 29.46 -8.21
N CYS A 281 -1.10 30.69 -8.29
CA CYS A 281 -2.22 31.16 -7.49
C CYS A 281 -3.39 30.16 -7.53
N PRO A 282 -4.13 29.93 -6.43
CA PRO A 282 -5.34 29.11 -6.48
C PRO A 282 -6.36 29.59 -7.54
N GLN A 283 -6.36 30.88 -7.88
CA GLN A 283 -7.19 31.48 -8.93
C GLN A 283 -6.56 31.43 -10.33
N ALA A 284 -5.27 31.11 -10.43
CA ALA A 284 -4.58 30.98 -11.71
C ALA A 284 -5.01 29.73 -12.50
N GLY A 285 -4.80 29.77 -13.81
CA GLY A 285 -5.18 28.70 -14.74
C GLY A 285 -6.46 28.94 -15.54
N ALA A 286 -7.24 29.98 -15.20
CA ALA A 286 -8.37 30.42 -16.04
C ALA A 286 -7.87 31.09 -17.33
N ASP A 287 -6.84 31.94 -17.20
CA ASP A 287 -6.31 32.75 -18.30
C ASP A 287 -5.02 32.16 -18.91
N ASP A 288 -4.28 31.34 -18.15
CA ASP A 288 -3.05 30.68 -18.62
C ASP A 288 -3.18 29.14 -18.54
N PRO A 289 -3.28 28.43 -19.68
CA PRO A 289 -3.30 26.96 -19.73
C PRO A 289 -2.09 26.27 -19.08
N HIS A 290 -0.97 26.98 -18.89
CA HIS A 290 0.21 26.46 -18.20
C HIS A 290 0.02 26.34 -16.68
N GLU A 291 -0.91 27.11 -16.11
CA GLU A 291 -1.21 27.13 -14.67
C GLU A 291 -2.45 26.31 -14.28
N ALA A 292 -3.12 25.73 -15.28
CA ALA A 292 -4.29 24.88 -15.10
C ALA A 292 -3.91 23.46 -14.59
N LEU A 293 -4.77 22.87 -13.77
CA LEU A 293 -4.65 21.46 -13.39
C LEU A 293 -4.79 20.56 -14.61
N ARG A 294 -3.90 19.57 -14.71
CA ARG A 294 -3.84 18.65 -15.84
C ARG A 294 -3.12 17.37 -15.44
N LEU A 295 -3.57 16.24 -15.97
CA LEU A 295 -2.92 14.95 -15.81
C LEU A 295 -3.31 14.06 -16.98
N GLU A 296 -2.36 13.40 -17.62
CA GLU A 296 -2.63 12.48 -18.73
C GLU A 296 -1.72 11.24 -18.63
N PRO A 297 -2.29 10.01 -18.58
CA PRO A 297 -1.51 8.77 -18.47
C PRO A 297 -0.61 8.44 -19.65
N MET A 298 -0.90 9.01 -20.81
CA MET A 298 -0.23 8.65 -22.07
C MET A 298 0.81 9.68 -22.52
N ILE A 299 1.29 10.52 -21.60
CA ILE A 299 2.42 11.45 -21.79
C ILE A 299 3.50 11.26 -20.70
N ASN A 300 4.67 11.85 -20.92
CA ASN A 300 5.83 11.87 -20.02
C ASN A 300 6.34 13.33 -19.81
N VAL A 301 7.40 13.50 -19.02
CA VAL A 301 7.94 14.81 -18.58
C VAL A 301 8.55 15.67 -19.71
N THR A 302 8.73 15.17 -20.94
CA THR A 302 9.48 15.87 -22.00
C THR A 302 8.76 17.12 -22.51
N ASP A 303 8.96 18.23 -21.80
CA ASP A 303 8.84 19.67 -22.12
C ASP A 303 7.66 20.19 -22.96
N ARG A 304 6.66 19.37 -23.29
CA ARG A 304 5.40 19.82 -23.90
C ARG A 304 4.52 20.44 -22.82
N ARG A 305 4.92 21.63 -22.33
CA ARG A 305 4.26 22.39 -21.26
C ARG A 305 2.81 22.81 -21.58
N GLU A 306 2.28 22.48 -22.75
CA GLU A 306 0.90 22.65 -23.20
C GLU A 306 0.01 21.41 -22.88
N THR A 307 0.24 20.74 -21.74
CA THR A 307 -0.38 19.43 -21.45
C THR A 307 -1.88 19.46 -21.10
N SER A 308 -2.48 20.63 -20.85
CA SER A 308 -3.94 20.74 -20.69
C SER A 308 -4.65 20.42 -22.01
N THR A 309 -4.10 20.88 -23.13
CA THR A 309 -4.55 20.50 -24.48
C THR A 309 -4.43 18.99 -24.70
N ALA A 310 -3.28 18.39 -24.35
CA ALA A 310 -3.08 16.95 -24.49
C ALA A 310 -4.10 16.12 -23.69
N MET A 311 -4.41 16.53 -22.45
CA MET A 311 -5.44 15.88 -21.63
C MET A 311 -6.83 15.93 -22.32
N LEU A 312 -7.21 17.08 -22.88
CA LEU A 312 -8.50 17.25 -23.56
C LEU A 312 -8.56 16.52 -24.90
N GLU A 313 -7.49 16.55 -25.69
CA GLU A 313 -7.35 15.77 -26.92
C GLU A 313 -7.44 14.26 -26.65
N GLY A 314 -6.75 13.81 -25.59
CA GLY A 314 -6.82 12.43 -25.13
C GLY A 314 -8.21 12.03 -24.66
N TYR A 315 -8.96 12.95 -24.04
CA TYR A 315 -10.35 12.73 -23.67
C TYR A 315 -11.26 12.58 -24.90
N GLU A 316 -11.17 13.49 -25.87
CA GLU A 316 -11.99 13.43 -27.08
C GLU A 316 -11.67 12.19 -27.94
N ALA A 317 -10.40 11.78 -28.02
CA ALA A 317 -10.01 10.53 -28.68
C ALA A 317 -10.67 9.31 -28.00
N ARG A 318 -10.58 9.20 -26.66
CA ARG A 318 -11.16 8.08 -25.91
C ARG A 318 -12.69 8.05 -25.97
N LYS A 319 -13.33 9.22 -25.95
CA LYS A 319 -14.79 9.35 -26.12
C LYS A 319 -15.26 8.82 -27.48
N GLN A 320 -14.41 8.90 -28.50
CA GLN A 320 -14.65 8.34 -29.83
C GLN A 320 -14.19 6.86 -29.96
N GLY A 321 -13.76 6.23 -28.86
CA GLY A 321 -13.25 4.86 -28.87
C GLY A 321 -11.86 4.71 -29.52
N ARG A 322 -11.10 5.81 -29.67
CA ARG A 322 -9.75 5.81 -30.26
C ARG A 322 -8.69 5.90 -29.16
N GLN A 323 -7.53 5.29 -29.41
CA GLN A 323 -6.34 5.52 -28.59
C GLN A 323 -5.79 6.93 -28.88
N PRO A 324 -5.44 7.73 -27.87
CA PRO A 324 -4.77 9.00 -28.08
C PRO A 324 -3.41 8.80 -28.75
N ASP A 325 -3.13 9.61 -29.77
CA ASP A 325 -1.82 9.70 -30.39
C ASP A 325 -1.30 11.13 -30.22
N PHE A 326 -0.26 11.28 -29.41
CA PHE A 326 0.35 12.57 -29.12
C PHE A 326 1.60 12.82 -29.98
N ASN A 327 1.85 12.03 -31.03
CA ASN A 327 3.05 12.14 -31.87
C ASN A 327 4.34 12.11 -31.04
N LEU A 328 4.40 11.21 -30.06
CA LEU A 328 5.56 11.01 -29.20
C LEU A 328 6.64 10.23 -29.96
N ASP A 329 7.91 10.50 -29.69
CA ASP A 329 8.99 9.65 -30.18
C ASP A 329 9.06 8.31 -29.41
N GLU A 330 9.90 7.37 -29.86
CA GLU A 330 10.00 6.05 -29.22
C GLU A 330 10.52 6.09 -27.78
N PHE A 331 11.34 7.09 -27.42
CA PHE A 331 11.82 7.29 -26.06
C PHE A 331 10.68 7.83 -25.18
N GLU A 332 9.92 8.80 -25.68
CA GLU A 332 8.78 9.38 -25.00
C GLU A 332 7.64 8.37 -24.80
N LYS A 333 7.38 7.51 -25.78
CA LYS A 333 6.39 6.42 -25.68
C LYS A 333 6.66 5.45 -24.53
N GLN A 334 7.93 5.24 -24.16
CA GLN A 334 8.33 4.40 -23.03
C GLN A 334 8.08 5.09 -21.68
N GLY A 335 8.09 6.43 -21.65
CA GLY A 335 7.89 7.23 -20.44
C GLY A 335 6.42 7.35 -19.98
N ARG A 336 5.45 6.89 -20.78
CA ARG A 336 4.02 7.00 -20.48
C ARG A 336 3.66 6.23 -19.21
N TRP A 337 3.39 6.95 -18.11
CA TRP A 337 3.21 6.31 -16.81
C TRP A 337 1.99 5.38 -16.77
N GLY A 338 0.96 5.62 -17.59
CA GLY A 338 -0.19 4.71 -17.71
C GLY A 338 0.15 3.36 -18.35
N MET A 339 1.16 3.30 -19.22
CA MET A 339 1.61 2.05 -19.85
C MET A 339 2.50 1.22 -18.94
N GLN A 340 3.14 1.84 -17.94
CA GLN A 340 4.06 1.18 -17.01
C GLN A 340 3.37 0.13 -16.13
N PHE A 341 2.05 0.20 -15.93
CA PHE A 341 1.31 -0.79 -15.16
C PHE A 341 1.42 -2.21 -15.74
N ALA A 342 1.47 -2.33 -17.06
CA ALA A 342 1.52 -3.63 -17.73
C ALA A 342 2.77 -4.42 -17.32
N GLU A 343 3.92 -3.76 -17.35
CA GLU A 343 5.21 -4.34 -17.01
C GLU A 343 5.43 -4.46 -15.50
N TYR A 344 5.09 -3.41 -14.74
CA TYR A 344 5.55 -3.26 -13.36
C TYR A 344 4.51 -3.63 -12.30
N TRP A 345 3.23 -3.79 -12.66
CA TRP A 345 2.13 -4.07 -11.73
C TRP A 345 1.20 -5.19 -12.22
N PRO A 346 1.74 -6.38 -12.57
CA PRO A 346 0.98 -7.42 -13.29
C PRO A 346 -0.19 -8.04 -12.50
N ASP A 347 -0.14 -7.98 -11.17
CA ASP A 347 -1.13 -8.60 -10.28
C ASP A 347 -2.19 -7.62 -9.74
N LEU A 348 -2.12 -6.35 -10.15
CA LEU A 348 -3.01 -5.31 -9.66
C LEU A 348 -4.47 -5.67 -9.96
N GLN A 349 -5.32 -5.54 -8.95
CA GLN A 349 -6.77 -5.75 -9.04
C GLN A 349 -7.52 -4.44 -8.96
N THR A 350 -6.97 -3.50 -8.18
CA THR A 350 -7.54 -2.17 -8.01
C THR A 350 -6.44 -1.11 -8.02
N LEU A 351 -6.75 0.02 -8.64
CA LEU A 351 -5.99 1.25 -8.56
C LEU A 351 -6.94 2.33 -8.03
N GLU A 352 -6.61 2.96 -6.92
CA GLU A 352 -7.30 4.13 -6.42
C GLU A 352 -6.49 5.37 -6.78
N LEU A 353 -7.09 6.30 -7.53
CA LEU A 353 -6.51 7.59 -7.87
C LEU A 353 -7.14 8.65 -6.96
N VAL A 354 -6.33 9.32 -6.16
CA VAL A 354 -6.77 10.36 -5.21
C VAL A 354 -6.10 11.68 -5.58
N LEU A 355 -6.93 12.68 -5.88
CA LEU A 355 -6.50 13.98 -6.38
C LEU A 355 -7.03 15.07 -5.45
N GLU A 356 -6.15 15.90 -4.90
CA GLU A 356 -6.51 17.01 -4.01
C GLU A 356 -5.98 18.34 -4.55
N THR A 357 -6.77 19.40 -4.39
CA THR A 357 -6.40 20.78 -4.70
C THR A 357 -7.22 21.78 -3.87
N HIS A 358 -7.00 23.08 -4.06
CA HIS A 358 -7.80 24.14 -3.45
C HIS A 358 -9.22 24.16 -4.03
N VAL A 359 -10.23 24.49 -3.22
CA VAL A 359 -11.63 24.61 -3.70
C VAL A 359 -11.76 25.60 -4.87
N LYS A 360 -10.93 26.66 -4.89
CA LYS A 360 -10.87 27.62 -6.01
C LYS A 360 -10.53 26.97 -7.38
N LYS A 361 -9.85 25.81 -7.38
CA LYS A 361 -9.54 25.02 -8.60
C LYS A 361 -10.46 23.81 -8.78
N GLU A 362 -11.58 23.71 -8.06
CA GLU A 362 -12.47 22.53 -8.12
C GLU A 362 -13.00 22.26 -9.53
N SER A 363 -13.37 23.30 -10.30
CA SER A 363 -13.82 23.14 -11.69
C SER A 363 -12.73 22.58 -12.62
N GLN A 364 -11.47 22.93 -12.39
CA GLN A 364 -10.34 22.35 -13.10
C GLN A 364 -10.14 20.89 -12.69
N LEU A 365 -10.24 20.58 -11.40
CA LEU A 365 -10.19 19.19 -10.91
C LEU A 365 -11.32 18.34 -11.48
N ASP A 366 -12.53 18.88 -11.59
CA ASP A 366 -13.69 18.23 -12.22
C ASP A 366 -13.41 17.86 -13.67
N SER A 367 -12.70 18.73 -14.39
CA SER A 367 -12.26 18.47 -15.76
C SER A 367 -11.26 17.31 -15.81
N VAL A 368 -10.26 17.29 -14.92
CA VAL A 368 -9.31 16.17 -14.80
C VAL A 368 -10.03 14.86 -14.46
N VAL A 369 -10.95 14.86 -13.49
CA VAL A 369 -11.73 13.69 -13.07
C VAL A 369 -12.62 13.19 -14.20
N LYS A 370 -13.26 14.09 -14.95
CA LYS A 370 -14.05 13.75 -16.14
C LYS A 370 -13.19 13.06 -17.21
N CYS A 371 -11.97 13.53 -17.43
CA CYS A 371 -11.02 12.86 -18.32
C CYS A 371 -10.61 11.48 -17.78
N ALA A 372 -10.32 11.40 -16.47
CA ALA A 372 -9.85 10.19 -15.81
C ALA A 372 -10.83 9.03 -15.85
N LYS A 373 -12.14 9.31 -15.86
CA LYS A 373 -13.19 8.28 -15.99
C LYS A 373 -13.08 7.45 -17.28
N LEU A 374 -12.43 7.97 -18.33
CA LEU A 374 -12.20 7.25 -19.58
C LEU A 374 -10.83 6.60 -19.68
N TRP A 375 -9.95 6.77 -18.69
CA TRP A 375 -8.63 6.17 -18.71
C TRP A 375 -8.69 4.65 -18.57
N THR A 376 -7.79 4.00 -19.29
CA THR A 376 -7.54 2.57 -19.18
C THR A 376 -6.06 2.34 -18.95
N PHE A 377 -5.73 1.37 -18.11
CA PHE A 377 -4.35 1.00 -17.82
C PHE A 377 -4.14 -0.47 -18.22
N PRO A 378 -3.33 -0.77 -19.24
CA PRO A 378 -3.16 -2.14 -19.71
C PRO A 378 -2.42 -2.99 -18.67
N LEU A 379 -2.72 -4.29 -18.67
CA LEU A 379 -2.03 -5.34 -17.93
C LEU A 379 -1.57 -6.44 -18.90
N ASN A 380 -0.44 -7.09 -18.61
CA ASN A 380 0.18 -8.07 -19.51
C ASN A 380 -0.63 -9.36 -19.76
N ASP A 381 -1.74 -9.59 -19.05
CA ASP A 381 -2.59 -10.79 -19.21
C ASP A 381 -3.85 -10.56 -20.05
N GLY A 382 -3.83 -9.57 -20.95
CA GLY A 382 -4.98 -9.21 -21.79
C GLY A 382 -6.12 -8.56 -21.00
N ARG A 383 -5.82 -8.05 -19.81
CA ARG A 383 -6.75 -7.31 -18.95
C ARG A 383 -6.31 -5.86 -18.86
N GLN A 384 -7.19 -5.02 -18.32
CA GLN A 384 -6.90 -3.62 -18.07
C GLN A 384 -7.60 -3.16 -16.80
N LEU A 385 -7.12 -2.06 -16.21
CA LEU A 385 -7.82 -1.35 -15.15
C LEU A 385 -8.67 -0.27 -15.79
N GLU A 386 -9.95 -0.25 -15.44
CA GLU A 386 -10.93 0.71 -15.91
C GLU A 386 -11.69 1.28 -14.73
N TRP A 387 -12.14 2.53 -14.83
CA TRP A 387 -12.98 3.13 -13.81
C TRP A 387 -14.20 2.24 -13.55
N ASN A 388 -14.50 1.99 -12.27
CA ASN A 388 -15.51 1.03 -11.88
C ASN A 388 -16.96 1.47 -12.17
N GLY A 389 -17.16 2.72 -12.59
CA GLY A 389 -18.46 3.32 -12.88
C GLY A 389 -19.28 3.71 -11.64
N LYS A 390 -18.70 3.59 -10.44
CA LYS A 390 -19.30 4.10 -9.20
C LYS A 390 -19.05 5.58 -9.07
N GLU A 391 -19.92 6.28 -8.36
CA GLU A 391 -19.72 7.70 -8.04
C GLU A 391 -18.33 7.93 -7.45
N GLU A 392 -17.67 8.98 -7.93
CA GLU A 392 -16.42 9.46 -7.34
C GLU A 392 -16.68 9.86 -5.89
N SER A 393 -15.72 9.59 -5.00
CA SER A 393 -15.78 10.21 -3.69
C SER A 393 -15.35 11.67 -3.85
N SER A 394 -16.03 12.58 -3.16
CA SER A 394 -15.64 13.98 -3.07
C SER A 394 -15.71 14.41 -1.61
N VAL A 395 -14.58 14.89 -1.09
CA VAL A 395 -14.44 15.35 0.29
C VAL A 395 -13.90 16.77 0.25
N ARG A 396 -14.65 17.71 0.80
CA ARG A 396 -14.17 19.07 1.07
C ARG A 396 -13.71 19.17 2.51
N TRP A 397 -12.61 19.88 2.76
CA TRP A 397 -12.04 20.02 4.10
C TRP A 397 -11.35 21.37 4.29
N ARG A 398 -11.26 21.80 5.56
CA ARG A 398 -10.60 23.05 5.96
C ARG A 398 -9.23 22.78 6.58
N GLY A 399 -8.22 23.46 6.07
CA GLY A 399 -6.85 23.36 6.57
C GLY A 399 -6.42 24.56 7.39
N ALA A 400 -5.12 24.83 7.41
CA ALA A 400 -4.58 26.03 8.03
C ALA A 400 -4.96 27.29 7.23
N ASN A 401 -4.87 28.44 7.89
CA ASN A 401 -4.93 29.75 7.24
C ASN A 401 -3.71 29.99 6.33
N GLU A 402 -2.53 29.54 6.78
CA GLU A 402 -1.25 29.65 6.08
C GLU A 402 -0.44 28.36 6.28
N TYR A 403 0.27 27.93 5.25
CA TYR A 403 1.20 26.81 5.32
C TYR A 403 2.65 27.29 5.31
N GLY A 404 3.57 26.53 5.89
CA GLY A 404 4.98 26.94 5.96
C GLY A 404 5.61 27.32 4.61
N TYR A 405 5.20 26.66 3.52
CA TYR A 405 5.68 26.98 2.16
C TYR A 405 5.17 28.33 1.62
N ASP A 406 4.04 28.83 2.11
CA ASP A 406 3.50 30.16 1.75
C ASP A 406 4.52 31.23 2.19
N SER A 407 5.04 31.10 3.41
CA SER A 407 6.04 32.01 3.97
C SER A 407 7.43 31.90 3.31
N GLU A 408 7.88 30.68 2.99
CA GLU A 408 9.20 30.44 2.39
C GLU A 408 9.30 30.91 0.94
N LEU A 409 8.19 30.82 0.20
CA LEU A 409 8.11 31.25 -1.20
C LEU A 409 7.63 32.70 -1.34
N GLY A 410 7.36 33.40 -0.23
CA GLY A 410 6.77 34.74 -0.22
C GLY A 410 5.37 34.79 -0.83
N MET A 411 4.69 33.64 -0.91
CA MET A 411 3.37 33.46 -1.49
C MET A 411 2.31 33.55 -0.39
N SER A 412 1.93 34.76 -0.01
CA SER A 412 0.71 34.94 0.78
C SER A 412 -0.47 34.96 -0.18
N TRP A 413 -1.11 33.81 -0.41
CA TRP A 413 -2.41 33.78 -1.06
C TRP A 413 -3.40 34.38 -0.08
N ILE A 414 -3.57 35.70 -0.13
CA ILE A 414 -4.58 36.39 0.66
C ILE A 414 -5.89 35.68 0.38
N ASN A 415 -6.46 35.11 1.44
CA ASN A 415 -7.78 34.52 1.45
C ASN A 415 -8.79 35.67 1.33
N ASP A 416 -8.84 36.29 0.15
CA ASP A 416 -9.98 37.11 -0.23
C ASP A 416 -11.21 36.24 0.02
N GLN A 417 -12.17 36.82 0.75
CA GLN A 417 -13.42 36.15 1.08
C GLN A 417 -13.94 35.46 -0.18
N PRO A 418 -14.49 34.23 -0.07
CA PRO A 418 -15.04 33.57 -1.22
C PRO A 418 -16.02 34.55 -1.87
N ASP A 419 -15.69 35.03 -3.07
CA ASP A 419 -16.70 35.50 -4.01
C ASP A 419 -17.80 34.47 -3.96
N ALA A 420 -19.06 34.93 -3.86
CA ALA A 420 -20.23 34.08 -3.72
C ALA A 420 -20.32 33.08 -4.88
N TYR A 421 -19.53 32.01 -4.80
CA TYR A 421 -19.48 30.92 -5.74
C TYR A 421 -20.66 30.04 -5.38
N ASP A 422 -21.55 29.87 -6.34
CA ASP A 422 -22.76 29.08 -6.22
C ASP A 422 -22.45 27.76 -5.51
N SER A 423 -23.00 27.64 -4.31
CA SER A 423 -22.76 26.55 -3.40
C SER A 423 -23.24 25.24 -4.02
N HIS A 424 -22.32 24.42 -4.53
CA HIS A 424 -22.58 22.99 -4.62
C HIS A 424 -22.70 22.44 -3.18
N ASN A 425 -23.82 21.75 -2.94
CA ASN A 425 -24.48 21.36 -1.68
C ASN A 425 -23.68 20.58 -0.62
N THR A 426 -22.35 20.45 -0.74
CA THR A 426 -21.55 19.69 0.22
C THR A 426 -20.78 20.65 1.13
N PRO A 427 -21.20 20.81 2.41
CA PRO A 427 -20.44 21.62 3.35
C PRO A 427 -19.06 20.98 3.59
N PRO A 428 -18.00 21.79 3.75
CA PRO A 428 -16.69 21.27 4.08
C PRO A 428 -16.74 20.53 5.42
N THR A 429 -16.19 19.32 5.43
CA THR A 429 -16.05 18.54 6.66
C THR A 429 -14.96 19.15 7.51
N GLU A 430 -15.32 19.55 8.73
CA GLU A 430 -14.35 19.86 9.77
C GLU A 430 -13.72 18.54 10.23
N TRP A 431 -12.54 18.24 9.72
CA TRP A 431 -11.87 16.95 9.91
C TRP A 431 -11.02 16.88 11.18
N ARG A 432 -10.83 18.01 11.87
CA ARG A 432 -10.23 18.11 13.20
C ARG A 432 -11.06 19.08 14.05
N PRO A 433 -11.21 18.84 15.36
CA PRO A 433 -11.83 19.83 16.24
C PRO A 433 -11.06 21.15 16.13
N ALA A 434 -11.73 22.25 15.77
CA ALA A 434 -11.16 23.57 15.96
C ALA A 434 -10.74 23.71 17.43
N ALA A 435 -9.49 24.12 17.67
CA ALA A 435 -9.11 24.56 19.01
C ALA A 435 -10.05 25.69 19.44
N ASP A 436 -10.45 25.72 20.72
CA ASP A 436 -11.46 26.63 21.31
C ASP A 436 -11.24 28.14 21.07
N ASN A 437 -10.15 28.55 20.41
CA ASN A 437 -9.87 29.93 20.02
C ASN A 437 -10.39 30.21 18.60
N LYS A 438 -11.72 30.35 18.47
CA LYS A 438 -12.39 30.79 17.23
C LYS A 438 -12.11 32.26 16.87
N ASP A 439 -11.51 33.03 17.77
CA ASP A 439 -11.50 34.50 17.68
C ASP A 439 -10.26 35.12 17.00
N ASN A 440 -9.24 34.32 16.61
CA ASN A 440 -7.97 34.90 16.11
C ASN A 440 -7.30 34.18 14.92
N LEU A 441 -7.91 33.17 14.31
CA LEU A 441 -7.40 32.62 13.06
C LEU A 441 -8.16 33.26 11.90
N GLY A 442 -7.43 33.91 10.99
CA GLY A 442 -7.96 34.38 9.72
C GLY A 442 -8.66 33.26 8.91
N PRO A 443 -9.28 33.58 7.77
CA PRO A 443 -9.98 32.58 6.96
C PRO A 443 -9.07 31.38 6.68
N ALA A 444 -9.54 30.18 7.02
CA ALA A 444 -8.85 28.93 6.73
C ALA A 444 -8.88 28.64 5.23
N GLN A 445 -7.83 28.02 4.69
CA GLN A 445 -7.84 27.55 3.31
C GLN A 445 -8.77 26.33 3.17
N GLU A 446 -9.56 26.30 2.09
CA GLU A 446 -10.46 25.19 1.79
C GLU A 446 -9.91 24.34 0.63
N PHE A 447 -10.01 23.03 0.80
CA PHE A 447 -9.51 22.03 -0.12
C PHE A 447 -10.61 21.06 -0.54
N VAL A 448 -10.44 20.51 -1.74
CA VAL A 448 -11.28 19.45 -2.27
C VAL A 448 -10.40 18.26 -2.65
N MET A 449 -10.83 17.07 -2.26
CA MET A 449 -10.21 15.80 -2.58
C MET A 449 -11.22 14.93 -3.31
N LYS A 450 -10.85 14.40 -4.48
CA LYS A 450 -11.65 13.45 -5.25
C LYS A 450 -10.94 12.13 -5.41
N SER A 451 -11.66 11.01 -5.29
CA SER A 451 -11.10 9.69 -5.58
C SER A 451 -11.88 8.89 -6.62
N LEU A 452 -11.12 8.21 -7.50
CA LEU A 452 -11.63 7.26 -8.49
C LEU A 452 -11.03 5.89 -8.24
N ILE A 453 -11.86 4.85 -8.34
CA ILE A 453 -11.40 3.47 -8.24
C ILE A 453 -11.47 2.81 -9.61
N PHE A 454 -10.32 2.36 -10.09
CA PHE A 454 -10.17 1.54 -11.27
C PHE A 454 -10.09 0.07 -10.85
N THR A 455 -10.79 -0.80 -11.58
CA THR A 455 -10.88 -2.23 -11.30
C THR A 455 -10.43 -3.03 -12.50
N ARG A 456 -9.78 -4.17 -12.23
CA ARG A 456 -9.31 -5.08 -13.28
C ARG A 456 -10.49 -5.70 -14.02
N ARG A 457 -10.52 -5.53 -15.33
CA ARG A 457 -11.52 -6.09 -16.26
C ARG A 457 -10.83 -6.76 -17.45
N ARG A 458 -11.54 -7.65 -18.14
CA ARG A 458 -11.05 -8.20 -19.41
C ARG A 458 -11.07 -7.09 -20.45
N SER A 459 -10.01 -6.97 -21.24
CA SER A 459 -10.03 -6.03 -22.36
C SER A 459 -11.09 -6.47 -23.37
N VAL A 460 -11.90 -5.52 -23.84
CA VAL A 460 -12.98 -5.77 -24.81
C VAL A 460 -12.41 -6.23 -26.15
N ASP A 461 -11.17 -5.84 -26.47
CA ASP A 461 -10.48 -6.21 -27.72
C ASP A 461 -9.87 -7.63 -27.69
N ALA A 462 -9.74 -8.24 -26.51
CA ALA A 462 -9.19 -9.59 -26.36
C ALA A 462 -10.19 -10.70 -26.75
N ALA A 463 -11.44 -10.35 -27.10
CA ALA A 463 -12.45 -11.31 -27.53
C ALA A 463 -12.30 -11.77 -29.00
N VAL A 464 -11.39 -11.18 -29.79
CA VAL A 464 -11.28 -11.44 -31.24
C VAL A 464 -10.02 -12.23 -31.65
N SER A 465 -9.15 -12.63 -30.71
CA SER A 465 -7.96 -13.43 -31.05
C SER A 465 -7.86 -14.70 -30.21
N MET A 466 -8.82 -15.61 -30.41
CA MET A 466 -8.62 -17.04 -30.21
C MET A 466 -9.45 -17.78 -31.26
N ASP A 467 -8.98 -17.74 -32.50
CA ASP A 467 -9.15 -18.79 -33.50
C ASP A 467 -8.11 -18.54 -34.61
N ILE A 468 -7.05 -19.35 -34.61
CA ILE A 468 -6.33 -19.97 -35.75
C ILE A 468 -5.30 -20.94 -35.15
#